data_AF-T0RRH0-F1
#
_entry.id   AF-T0RRH0-F1
#
_cell.length_a   1.000
_cell.length_b   1.000
_cell.length_c   1.000
_cell.angle_alpha   90.00
_cell.angle_beta   90.00
_cell.angle_gamma   90.00
#
_symmetry.space_group_name_H-M   'P 1'
#
loop_
_entity.id
_entity.type
_entity.pdbx_description
1 polymer ?
#
loop_
_entity_poly.entity_id
_entity_poly.type
_entity_poly.pdbx_seq_one_letter_code
_entity_poly.pdbx_strand_id
1 'polypeptide(L)'
;MPMTQNYRMCLTEARKRNVYIVARLLNDSASKTSKLPATKLSAKLPLVAYKMEHRINEVARGRTLDEKTIKVLLLHLIQQAHRRRRQQHQLQQQFAQQQQQQQQQVPQPQSASTAAVAAAV
;
A
#
# COMPACT_ATOMS: atom_id res chain seq x y z
N MET A 1 -10.91 6.57 10.69
CA MET A 1 -10.14 7.82 10.51
C MET A 1 -10.37 8.40 9.11
N PRO A 2 -11.36 9.30 8.90
CA PRO A 2 -11.65 9.85 7.59
C PRO A 2 -10.76 11.08 7.31
N MET A 3 -9.44 10.88 7.26
CA MET A 3 -8.47 11.92 6.90
C MET A 3 -8.24 11.95 5.38
N THR A 4 -9.25 12.22 4.57
CA THR A 4 -9.04 12.41 3.12
C THR A 4 -9.87 13.51 2.46
N GLN A 5 -10.88 14.09 3.13
CA GLN A 5 -11.83 14.98 2.44
C GLN A 5 -11.53 16.49 2.53
N ASN A 6 -10.79 16.97 3.55
CA ASN A 6 -10.62 18.41 3.81
C ASN A 6 -9.27 19.04 3.41
N TYR A 7 -8.37 18.31 2.73
CA TYR A 7 -7.04 18.85 2.37
C TYR A 7 -7.04 19.91 1.26
N ARG A 8 -8.18 20.12 0.59
CA ARG A 8 -8.29 21.06 -0.53
C ARG A 8 -8.47 22.52 -0.09
N MET A 9 -8.76 22.80 1.17
CA MET A 9 -9.42 24.07 1.51
C MET A 9 -8.53 25.21 2.04
N CYS A 10 -7.27 25.00 2.47
CA CYS A 10 -6.38 26.09 2.89
C CYS A 10 -4.88 25.70 2.83
N LEU A 11 -4.29 25.58 1.64
CA LEU A 11 -2.85 25.44 1.50
C LEU A 11 -2.19 26.80 1.34
N THR A 12 -1.12 27.05 2.08
CA THR A 12 -0.27 28.23 1.87
C THR A 12 0.34 28.18 0.47
N GLU A 13 0.68 29.34 -0.11
CA GLU A 13 1.29 29.41 -1.45
C GLU A 13 2.55 28.55 -1.57
N ALA A 14 3.37 28.50 -0.51
CA ALA A 14 4.55 27.63 -0.45
C ALA A 14 4.19 26.14 -0.58
N ARG A 15 3.10 25.69 0.05
CA ARG A 15 2.64 24.31 -0.06
C ARG A 15 2.02 24.01 -1.42
N LYS A 16 1.28 24.96 -2.00
CA LYS A 16 0.78 24.84 -3.38
C LYS A 16 1.92 24.65 -4.38
N ARG A 17 3.00 25.44 -4.24
CA ARG A 17 4.23 25.27 -5.04
C ARG A 17 4.81 23.86 -4.87
N ASN A 18 4.90 23.36 -3.65
CA ASN A 18 5.42 22.01 -3.39
C ASN A 18 4.55 20.92 -4.03
N VAL A 19 3.23 21.03 -3.95
CA VAL A 19 2.30 20.11 -4.62
C VAL A 19 2.53 20.11 -6.13
N TYR A 20 2.71 21.29 -6.75
CA TYR A 20 2.98 21.39 -8.19
C TYR A 20 4.29 20.70 -8.58
N ILE A 21 5.37 20.92 -7.81
CA ILE A 21 6.66 20.26 -8.03
C ILE A 21 6.49 18.74 -7.94
N VAL A 22 5.83 18.24 -6.89
CA VAL A 22 5.58 16.81 -6.70
C VAL A 22 4.75 16.24 -7.86
N ALA A 23 3.67 16.91 -8.26
CA ALA A 23 2.82 16.48 -9.36
C ALA A 23 3.59 16.40 -10.68
N ARG A 24 4.43 17.39 -10.99
CA ARG A 24 5.30 17.40 -12.17
C ARG A 24 6.26 16.22 -12.17
N LEU A 25 6.97 15.98 -11.07
CA LEU A 25 7.94 14.88 -10.96
C LEU A 25 7.27 13.51 -11.11
N LEU A 26 6.08 13.35 -10.52
CA LEU A 26 5.29 12.13 -10.66
C LEU A 26 4.76 11.96 -12.09
N ASN A 27 4.32 13.03 -12.75
CA ASN A 27 3.91 13.00 -14.16
C ASN A 27 5.08 12.58 -15.06
N ASP A 28 6.23 13.24 -14.95
CA ASP A 28 7.42 12.95 -15.76
C ASP A 28 7.87 11.48 -15.60
N SER A 29 7.78 10.95 -14.38
CA SER A 29 8.11 9.54 -14.10
C SER A 29 7.09 8.57 -14.68
N ALA A 30 5.80 8.91 -14.61
CA ALA A 30 4.74 8.05 -15.09
C ALA A 30 4.57 8.09 -16.62
N SER A 31 4.82 9.24 -17.26
CA SER A 31 4.82 9.39 -18.71
C SER A 31 5.94 8.58 -19.37
N LYS A 32 7.05 8.33 -18.66
CA LYS A 32 8.10 7.39 -19.09
C LYS A 32 7.70 5.91 -18.94
N THR A 33 6.65 5.62 -18.17
CA THR A 33 6.16 4.25 -17.95
C THR A 33 5.03 3.96 -18.92
N SER A 34 5.32 3.23 -20.00
CA SER A 34 4.36 2.88 -21.06
C SER A 34 3.11 2.10 -20.60
N LYS A 35 3.09 1.60 -19.36
CA LYS A 35 2.02 0.76 -18.81
C LYS A 35 0.85 1.54 -18.19
N LEU A 36 0.93 2.88 -18.09
CA LEU A 36 -0.08 3.68 -17.38
C LEU A 36 -0.96 4.48 -18.36
N PRO A 37 -2.29 4.25 -18.41
CA PRO A 37 -3.18 5.05 -19.24
C PRO A 37 -3.31 6.48 -18.67
N ALA A 38 -3.15 7.47 -19.55
CA ALA A 38 -3.12 8.90 -19.20
C ALA A 38 -4.39 9.38 -18.46
N THR A 39 -5.56 8.81 -18.77
CA THR A 39 -6.84 9.10 -18.09
C THR A 39 -6.85 8.67 -16.63
N LYS A 40 -6.27 7.51 -16.30
CA LYS A 40 -6.14 7.09 -14.89
C LYS A 40 -5.07 7.91 -14.17
N LEU A 41 -4.05 8.33 -14.89
CA LEU A 41 -3.01 9.21 -14.37
C LEU A 41 -3.60 10.57 -13.96
N SER A 42 -4.26 11.27 -14.87
CA SER A 42 -4.79 12.62 -14.63
C SER A 42 -5.80 12.66 -13.48
N ALA A 43 -6.62 11.61 -13.32
CA ALA A 43 -7.58 11.51 -12.23
C ALA A 43 -6.94 11.31 -10.85
N LYS A 44 -5.86 10.51 -10.76
CA LYS A 44 -5.26 10.12 -9.47
C LYS A 44 -4.03 10.94 -9.09
N LEU A 45 -3.31 11.47 -10.07
CA LEU A 45 -2.05 12.19 -9.90
C LEU A 45 -2.18 13.38 -8.94
N PRO A 46 -3.20 14.26 -9.04
CA PRO A 46 -3.34 15.37 -8.11
C PRO A 46 -3.50 14.89 -6.66
N LEU A 47 -4.33 13.86 -6.44
CA LEU A 47 -4.57 13.31 -5.10
C LEU A 47 -3.30 12.69 -4.51
N VAL A 48 -2.52 11.96 -5.31
CA VAL A 48 -1.24 11.38 -4.89
C VAL A 48 -0.24 12.48 -4.55
N ALA A 49 -0.14 13.52 -5.38
CA ALA A 49 0.76 14.65 -5.14
C ALA A 49 0.42 15.37 -3.82
N TYR A 50 -0.86 15.60 -3.54
CA TYR A 50 -1.31 16.16 -2.25
C TYR A 50 -0.92 15.29 -1.06
N LYS A 51 -1.14 13.97 -1.15
CA LYS A 51 -0.79 13.04 -0.05
C LYS A 51 0.72 12.99 0.20
N MET A 52 1.52 13.02 -0.87
CA MET A 52 2.97 13.04 -0.76
C MET A 52 3.48 14.37 -0.21
N GLU A 53 2.93 15.51 -0.65
CA GLU A 53 3.27 16.82 -0.09
C GLU A 53 2.93 16.89 1.39
N HIS A 54 1.75 16.40 1.81
CA HIS A 54 1.37 16.38 3.21
C HIS A 54 2.42 15.63 4.04
N ARG A 55 2.85 14.46 3.56
CA ARG A 55 3.83 13.65 4.27
C ARG A 55 5.21 14.33 4.34
N ILE A 56 5.59 15.02 3.28
CA ILE A 56 6.81 15.83 3.25
C ILE A 56 6.71 16.98 4.25
N ASN A 57 5.59 17.69 4.30
CA ASN A 57 5.36 18.79 5.21
C ASN A 57 5.37 18.34 6.68
N GLU A 58 4.81 17.16 6.99
CA GLU A 58 4.91 16.54 8.32
C GLU A 58 6.37 16.29 8.73
N VAL A 59 7.20 15.78 7.81
CA VAL A 59 8.62 15.51 8.08
C VAL A 59 9.43 16.80 8.19
N ALA A 60 9.14 17.79 7.34
CA ALA A 60 9.82 19.07 7.30
C ALA A 60 9.40 20.06 8.40
N ARG A 61 8.33 19.74 9.16
CA ARG A 61 7.76 20.59 10.22
C ARG A 61 7.51 22.04 9.77
N GLY A 62 7.02 22.22 8.54
CA GLY A 62 6.69 23.54 7.99
C GLY A 62 7.86 24.38 7.49
N ARG A 63 9.08 23.84 7.40
CA ARG A 63 10.21 24.53 6.76
C ARG A 63 9.96 24.72 5.26
N THR A 64 10.49 25.80 4.71
CA THR A 64 10.56 26.00 3.26
C THR A 64 11.50 24.96 2.67
N LEU A 65 11.06 24.31 1.58
CA LEU A 65 11.79 23.22 0.95
C LEU A 65 12.19 23.59 -0.48
N ASP A 66 13.45 23.38 -0.78
CA ASP A 66 13.94 23.41 -2.15
C ASP A 66 13.52 22.16 -2.92
N GLU A 67 13.45 22.29 -4.25
CA GLU A 67 13.09 21.19 -5.14
C GLU A 67 14.00 19.95 -4.95
N LYS A 68 15.31 20.17 -4.70
CA LYS A 68 16.27 19.09 -4.43
C LYS A 68 15.88 18.31 -3.18
N THR A 69 15.52 19.01 -2.10
CA THR A 69 15.10 18.41 -0.84
C THR A 69 13.79 17.65 -1.01
N ILE A 70 12.83 18.21 -1.76
CA ILE A 70 11.57 17.53 -2.12
C ILE A 70 11.85 16.22 -2.85
N LYS A 71 12.76 16.20 -3.82
CA LYS A 71 13.15 14.97 -4.55
C LYS A 71 13.72 13.89 -3.62
N VAL A 72 14.63 14.27 -2.73
CA VAL A 72 15.23 13.32 -1.77
C VAL A 72 14.18 12.75 -0.82
N LEU A 73 13.31 13.60 -0.28
CA LEU A 73 12.23 13.16 0.61
C LEU A 73 11.21 12.28 -0.12
N LEU A 74 10.84 12.61 -1.35
CA LEU A 74 9.97 11.78 -2.19
C LEU A 74 10.58 10.40 -2.41
N LEU A 75 11.86 10.32 -2.77
CA LEU A 75 12.54 9.05 -2.99
C LEU A 75 12.53 8.20 -1.72
N HIS A 76 12.83 8.80 -0.57
CA HIS A 76 12.79 8.10 0.71
C HIS A 76 11.38 7.56 1.04
N LEU A 77 10.33 8.37 0.83
CA LEU A 77 8.95 7.96 1.04
C LEU A 77 8.54 6.82 0.11
N ILE A 78 8.94 6.88 -1.16
CA ILE A 78 8.67 5.83 -2.15
C ILE A 78 9.37 4.53 -1.73
N GLN A 79 10.67 4.59 -1.40
CA GLN A 79 11.42 3.42 -0.91
C GLN A 79 10.79 2.82 0.35
N GLN A 80 10.39 3.67 1.30
CA GLN A 80 9.71 3.23 2.52
C GLN A 80 8.38 2.54 2.20
N ALA A 81 7.58 3.08 1.28
CA ALA A 81 6.32 2.48 0.85
C ALA A 81 6.54 1.12 0.17
N HIS A 82 7.56 0.99 -0.69
CA HIS A 82 7.92 -0.28 -1.32
C HIS A 82 8.36 -1.34 -0.31
N ARG A 83 9.19 -0.97 0.68
CA ARG A 83 9.61 -1.88 1.76
C ARG A 83 8.41 -2.38 2.55
N ARG A 84 7.52 -1.47 2.97
CA ARG A 84 6.28 -1.82 3.69
C ARG A 84 5.38 -2.75 2.89
N ARG A 85 5.16 -2.47 1.60
CA ARG A 85 4.33 -3.30 0.73
C ARG A 85 4.89 -4.71 0.56
N ARG A 86 6.22 -4.85 0.41
CA ARG A 86 6.88 -6.15 0.30
C ARG A 86 6.70 -6.98 1.57
N GLN A 87 6.87 -6.36 2.74
CA GLN A 87 6.65 -7.04 4.03
C GLN A 87 5.20 -7.50 4.20
N GLN A 88 4.22 -6.65 3.88
CA GLN A 88 2.79 -7.00 3.95
C GLN A 88 2.45 -8.17 3.03
N HIS A 89 3.01 -8.19 1.81
CA HIS A 89 2.76 -9.26 0.86
C HIS A 89 3.35 -10.60 1.35
N GLN A 90 4.54 -10.58 1.96
CA GLN A 90 5.15 -11.78 2.56
C GLN A 90 4.30 -12.34 3.70
N LEU A 91 3.82 -11.46 4.59
CA LEU A 91 2.95 -11.88 5.71
C LEU A 91 1.64 -12.49 5.19
N GLN A 92 0.98 -11.86 4.20
CA GLN A 92 -0.23 -12.42 3.59
C GLN A 92 0.00 -13.80 2.97
N GLN A 93 1.15 -14.01 2.31
CA GLN A 93 1.48 -15.32 1.74
C GLN A 93 1.69 -16.38 2.83
N GLN A 94 2.35 -16.03 3.94
CA GLN A 94 2.54 -16.94 5.07
C GLN A 94 1.20 -17.34 5.72
N PHE A 95 0.31 -16.38 5.97
CA PHE A 95 -1.02 -16.66 6.52
C PHE A 95 -1.87 -17.52 5.58
N ALA A 96 -1.81 -17.28 4.27
CA ALA A 96 -2.53 -18.08 3.28
C ALA A 96 -2.04 -19.54 3.24
N GLN A 97 -0.72 -19.77 3.34
CA GLN A 97 -0.16 -21.12 3.41
C GLN A 97 -0.55 -21.85 4.69
N GLN A 98 -0.57 -21.16 5.84
CA GLN A 98 -1.01 -21.76 7.11
C GLN A 98 -2.49 -22.18 7.09
N GLN A 99 -3.37 -21.37 6.50
CA GLN A 99 -4.79 -21.73 6.38
C GLN A 99 -5.01 -22.97 5.51
N GLN A 100 -4.24 -23.15 4.44
CA GLN A 100 -4.34 -24.33 3.58
C GLN A 100 -3.91 -25.61 4.28
N GLN A 101 -2.88 -25.56 5.14
CA GLN A 101 -2.43 -26.72 5.90
C GLN A 101 -3.46 -27.16 6.95
N GLN A 102 -4.15 -26.23 7.62
CA GLN A 102 -5.19 -26.56 8.59
C GLN A 102 -6.43 -27.21 7.95
N GLN A 103 -6.77 -26.87 6.70
CA GLN A 103 -7.89 -27.49 6.00
C GLN A 103 -7.61 -28.92 5.51
N GLN A 104 -6.33 -29.31 5.34
CA GLN A 104 -5.95 -30.68 4.96
C GLN A 104 -5.86 -31.64 6.16
N GLN A 105 -5.99 -31.15 7.40
CA GLN A 105 -5.85 -31.93 8.62
C GLN A 105 -7.18 -32.41 9.23
N VAL A 106 -8.30 -32.38 8.49
CA VAL A 106 -9.56 -32.99 8.96
C VAL A 106 -9.36 -34.51 9.08
N PRO A 107 -9.39 -35.10 10.29
CA PRO A 107 -9.24 -36.54 10.44
C PRO A 107 -10.42 -37.24 9.80
N GLN A 108 -10.16 -38.21 8.91
CA GLN A 108 -11.21 -39.11 8.43
C GLN A 108 -11.86 -39.80 9.63
N PRO A 109 -13.20 -39.82 9.77
CA PRO A 109 -13.86 -40.63 10.77
C PRO A 109 -13.55 -42.10 10.44
N GLN A 110 -12.76 -42.74 11.31
CA GLN A 110 -12.51 -44.16 11.25
C GLN A 110 -13.86 -44.87 11.34
N SER A 111 -14.30 -45.46 10.24
CA SER A 111 -15.43 -46.36 10.16
C SER A 111 -15.18 -47.52 11.12
N ALA A 112 -15.84 -47.52 12.27
CA ALA A 112 -15.86 -48.62 13.21
C ALA A 112 -16.44 -49.85 12.49
N SER A 113 -15.56 -50.79 12.15
CA SER A 113 -15.92 -52.10 11.64
C SER A 113 -16.52 -52.90 12.78
N THR A 114 -17.85 -52.86 12.94
CA THR A 114 -18.59 -53.77 13.82
C THR A 114 -18.75 -55.12 13.11
N ALA A 115 -17.67 -55.90 13.07
CA ALA A 115 -17.65 -57.27 12.59
C ALA A 115 -16.94 -58.18 13.59
N ALA A 116 -17.45 -58.23 14.82
CA ALA A 116 -17.16 -59.30 15.77
C ALA A 116 -18.06 -59.13 17.00
N VAL A 117 -19.16 -59.88 17.10
CA VAL A 117 -19.45 -60.82 18.20
C VAL A 117 -20.61 -61.72 17.73
N ALA A 118 -20.27 -62.74 16.96
CA ALA A 118 -21.11 -63.92 16.76
C ALA A 118 -20.31 -65.12 17.30
N ALA A 119 -20.15 -65.18 18.61
CA ALA A 119 -19.63 -66.34 19.33
C ALA A 119 -19.74 -66.06 20.84
N ALA A 120 -20.80 -66.57 21.48
CA ALA A 120 -20.80 -67.23 22.79
C ALA A 120 -22.18 -67.17 23.46
N VAL A 121 -22.74 -68.38 23.61
CA VAL A 121 -23.78 -68.83 24.57
C VAL A 121 -25.24 -68.49 24.26
#